data_AF-A0A859QEG6-F1
#
_entry.id   AF-A0A859QEG6-F1
#
_cell.length_a   1.000
_cell.length_b   1.000
_cell.length_c   1.000
_cell.angle_alpha   90.00
_cell.angle_beta   90.00
_cell.angle_gamma   90.00
#
_symmetry.space_group_name_H-M   'P 1'
#
loop_
_entity.id
_entity.type
_entity.pdbx_description
1 polymer ?
#
loop_
_entity_poly.entity_id
_entity_poly.type
_entity_poly.pdbx_seq_one_letter_code
_entity_poly.pdbx_strand_id
1 'polypeptide(L)' 'MNTKEAADLIMREVNQEPATLRGAGPADDFCSIWPKAKPILELLAGIAILIPGVGAAAGAVLKGLVSVGDKIVEEICA' A
#
# COMPACT_ATOMS: atom_id res chain seq x y z
N MET A 1 29.20 -16.49 -0.93
CA MET A 1 28.06 -15.61 -0.58
C MET A 1 27.30 -16.27 0.54
N ASN A 2 27.33 -15.66 1.72
CA ASN A 2 26.67 -16.19 2.92
C ASN A 2 25.29 -15.54 3.07
N THR A 3 24.30 -16.26 3.60
CA THR A 3 22.91 -15.82 3.72
C THR A 3 22.73 -14.54 4.55
N LYS A 4 23.70 -14.24 5.42
CA LYS A 4 23.75 -12.99 6.20
C LYS A 4 24.02 -11.76 5.33
N GLU A 5 24.94 -11.86 4.37
CA GLU A 5 25.26 -10.76 3.46
C GLU A 5 24.05 -10.40 2.56
N ALA A 6 23.28 -11.40 2.16
CA ALA A 6 22.05 -11.19 1.40
C ALA A 6 20.96 -10.49 2.25
N ALA A 7 20.86 -10.82 3.54
CA ALA A 7 19.90 -10.19 4.44
C ALA A 7 20.24 -8.72 4.71
N ASP A 8 21.52 -8.39 4.89
CA ASP A 8 21.98 -7.01 5.08
C ASP A 8 21.70 -6.13 3.85
N LEU A 9 21.88 -6.67 2.64
CA LEU A 9 21.57 -5.94 1.40
C LEU A 9 20.06 -5.66 1.25
N ILE A 10 19.22 -6.64 1.56
CA ILE A 10 17.75 -6.46 1.51
C ILE A 10 17.31 -5.44 2.56
N MET A 11 17.83 -5.50 3.78
CA MET A 11 17.49 -4.53 4.84
C MET A 11 17.95 -3.13 4.50
N ARG A 12 19.09 -2.98 3.82
CA ARG A 12 19.57 -1.67 3.36
C ARG A 12 18.70 -1.08 2.24
N GLU A 13 18.20 -1.92 1.33
CA GLU A 13 17.26 -1.51 0.27
C GLU A 13 15.90 -1.13 0.86
N VAL A 14 15.37 -1.93 1.81
CA VAL A 14 14.10 -1.64 2.49
C VAL A 14 14.20 -0.40 3.39
N ASN A 15 15.38 -0.12 3.95
CA ASN A 15 15.65 1.05 4.77
C ASN A 15 16.06 2.28 3.95
N GLN A 16 16.17 2.20 2.62
CA GLN A 16 16.08 3.40 1.80
C GLN A 16 14.66 3.93 1.97
N GLU A 17 14.56 5.12 2.57
CA GLU A 17 13.32 5.85 2.76
C GLU A 17 12.43 5.72 1.51
N PRO A 18 11.13 5.43 1.66
CA PRO A 18 10.24 5.34 0.52
C PRO A 18 10.39 6.63 -0.25
N ALA A 19 10.80 6.52 -1.52
CA ALA A 19 10.96 7.65 -2.43
C ALA A 19 9.77 8.56 -2.19
N THR A 20 10.06 9.75 -1.65
CA THR A 20 9.06 10.67 -1.15
C THR A 20 8.05 10.85 -2.27
N LEU A 21 6.84 10.32 -2.06
CA LEU A 21 5.70 10.59 -2.94
C LEU A 21 5.45 12.09 -2.83
N ARG A 22 6.14 12.84 -3.68
CA ARG A 22 5.99 14.28 -3.81
C ARG A 22 4.58 14.53 -4.32
N GLY A 23 3.71 14.96 -3.42
CA GLY A 23 2.43 15.58 -3.75
C GLY A 23 1.22 14.84 -3.19
N ALA A 24 0.93 15.09 -1.92
CA ALA A 24 -0.43 15.16 -1.38
C ALA A 24 -0.32 15.74 0.04
N GLY A 25 -0.78 16.96 0.25
CA GLY A 25 -0.97 17.57 1.56
C GLY A 25 -1.88 16.75 2.49
N PRO A 26 -1.86 17.04 3.80
CA PRO A 26 -2.11 16.02 4.82
C PRO A 26 -3.56 15.54 5.00
N ALA A 27 -4.56 16.16 4.37
CA ALA A 27 -5.98 15.79 4.57
C ALA A 27 -6.87 16.10 3.36
N ASP A 28 -6.80 17.31 2.79
CA ASP A 28 -7.62 17.70 1.62
C ASP A 28 -7.31 16.90 0.35
N ASP A 29 -6.04 16.50 0.18
CA ASP A 29 -5.64 15.70 -0.97
C ASP A 29 -6.13 14.25 -0.84
N PHE A 30 -6.25 13.70 0.38
CA PHE A 30 -6.73 12.34 0.55
C PHE A 30 -8.20 12.21 0.11
N CYS A 31 -9.08 13.13 0.49
CA CYS A 31 -10.48 13.14 0.07
C CYS A 31 -10.64 13.25 -1.45
N SER A 32 -9.70 13.93 -2.12
CA SER A 32 -9.67 14.14 -3.57
C SER A 32 -9.00 12.99 -4.36
N ILE A 33 -8.04 12.30 -3.73
CA ILE A 33 -7.23 11.24 -4.33
C ILE A 33 -7.84 9.87 -4.08
N TRP A 34 -8.41 9.61 -2.89
CA TRP A 34 -9.00 8.34 -2.51
C TRP A 34 -10.03 7.80 -3.53
N PRO A 35 -11.01 8.57 -4.03
CA PRO A 35 -11.95 8.05 -5.03
C PRO A 35 -11.30 7.65 -6.35
N LYS A 36 -10.11 8.19 -6.68
CA LYS A 36 -9.32 7.80 -7.87
C LYS A 36 -8.38 6.63 -7.58
N ALA A 37 -7.83 6.56 -6.37
CA ALA A 37 -6.87 5.54 -5.96
C ALA A 37 -7.55 4.21 -5.58
N LYS A 38 -8.71 4.27 -4.93
CA LYS A 38 -9.50 3.11 -4.49
C LYS A 38 -9.72 2.06 -5.59
N PRO A 39 -10.23 2.38 -6.79
CA PRO A 39 -10.46 1.36 -7.82
C PRO A 39 -9.16 0.69 -8.29
N ILE A 40 -8.03 1.39 -8.25
CA ILE A 40 -6.72 0.83 -8.59
C ILE A 40 -6.25 -0.13 -7.51
N LEU A 41 -6.39 0.26 -6.23
CA LEU A 41 -6.06 -0.59 -5.08
C LEU A 41 -6.92 -1.85 -5.03
N GLU A 42 -8.21 -1.76 -5.35
CA GLU A 42 -9.10 -2.92 -5.44
C GLU A 42 -8.73 -3.86 -6.58
N LEU A 43 -8.36 -3.31 -7.74
CA LEU A 43 -7.88 -4.10 -8.88
C LEU A 43 -6.58 -4.83 -8.52
N LEU A 44 -5.63 -4.13 -7.91
CA LEU A 44 -4.37 -4.70 -7.45
C LEU A 44 -4.59 -5.77 -6.38
N ALA A 45 -5.51 -5.55 -5.43
CA ALA A 45 -5.89 -6.54 -4.44
C ALA A 45 -6.46 -7.81 -5.10
N GLY A 46 -7.34 -7.65 -6.10
CA GLY A 46 -7.91 -8.76 -6.86
C GLY A 46 -6.85 -9.55 -7.63
N ILE A 47 -5.90 -8.86 -8.28
CA ILE A 47 -4.80 -9.51 -9.02
C ILE A 47 -3.83 -10.20 -8.06
N ALA A 48 -3.49 -9.57 -6.94
CA ALA A 48 -2.57 -10.13 -5.95
C ALA A 48 -3.10 -11.45 -5.37
N ILE A 49 -4.42 -11.56 -5.12
CA ILE A 49 -5.04 -12.79 -4.62
C ILE A 49 -4.86 -13.98 -5.59
N LEU A 50 -4.70 -13.73 -6.88
CA LEU A 50 -4.48 -14.78 -7.89
C LEU A 50 -3.07 -15.36 -7.85
N ILE A 51 -2.13 -14.78 -7.10
CA ILE A 51 -0.77 -15.29 -6.93
C ILE A 51 -0.71 -16.10 -5.62
N PRO A 52 -0.60 -17.44 -5.69
CA PRO A 52 -0.55 -18.29 -4.51
C PRO A 52 0.64 -17.95 -3.59
N GLY A 53 0.42 -17.94 -2.29
CA GLY A 53 1.43 -17.59 -1.29
C GLY A 53 1.40 -16.10 -0.95
N VAL A 54 2.48 -15.37 -1.28
CA VAL A 54 2.68 -13.97 -0.86
C VAL A 54 1.60 -13.05 -1.43
N GLY A 55 1.11 -13.32 -2.64
CA GLY A 55 0.06 -12.52 -3.28
C GLY A 55 -1.30 -12.61 -2.58
N ALA A 56 -1.69 -13.79 -2.09
CA ALA A 56 -2.92 -13.96 -1.32
C ALA A 56 -2.89 -13.16 -0.01
N ALA A 57 -1.75 -13.15 0.69
CA ALA A 57 -1.57 -12.34 1.90
C ALA A 57 -1.57 -10.83 1.56
N ALA A 58 -0.83 -10.43 0.53
CA ALA A 58 -0.80 -9.03 0.08
C ALA A 58 -2.19 -8.54 -0.34
N GLY A 59 -2.94 -9.34 -1.10
CA GLY A 59 -4.28 -8.97 -1.54
C GLY A 59 -5.30 -8.86 -0.41
N ALA A 60 -5.19 -9.70 0.63
CA ALA A 60 -5.98 -9.57 1.85
C ALA A 60 -5.63 -8.29 2.62
N VAL A 61 -4.34 -7.97 2.75
CA VAL A 61 -3.87 -6.74 3.40
C VAL A 61 -4.32 -5.51 2.63
N LEU A 62 -4.17 -5.49 1.30
CA LEU A 62 -4.66 -4.41 0.45
C LEU A 62 -6.17 -4.20 0.58
N LYS A 63 -6.97 -5.27 0.64
CA LYS A 63 -8.41 -5.16 0.93
C LYS A 63 -8.69 -4.54 2.30
N GLY A 64 -7.90 -4.92 3.31
CA GLY A 64 -7.97 -4.31 4.65
C GLY A 64 -7.66 -2.81 4.59
N LEU A 65 -6.61 -2.41 3.87
CA LEU A 65 -6.23 -1.01 3.66
C LEU A 65 -7.33 -0.21 2.95
N VAL A 66 -8.02 -0.79 1.96
CA VAL A 66 -9.17 -0.15 1.31
C VAL A 66 -10.31 0.08 2.31
N SER A 67 -10.61 -0.90 3.15
CA SER A 67 -11.65 -0.74 4.18
C SER A 67 -11.30 0.34 5.22
N VAL A 68 -10.02 0.45 5.60
CA VAL A 68 -9.56 1.49 6.54
C VAL A 68 -9.63 2.86 5.87
N GLY A 69 -9.19 2.99 4.62
CA GLY A 69 -9.28 4.26 3.90
C GLY A 69 -10.71 4.73 3.68
N ASP A 70 -11.67 3.82 3.46
CA ASP A 70 -13.09 4.17 3.43
C ASP A 70 -13.58 4.75 4.77
N LYS A 71 -13.11 4.20 5.90
CA LYS A 71 -13.42 4.73 7.24
C LYS A 71 -12.82 6.12 7.46
N ILE A 72 -11.59 6.34 6.99
CA ILE A 72 -10.92 7.66 7.04
C ILE A 72 -11.71 8.69 6.22
N VAL A 73 -12.22 8.32 5.05
CA VAL A 73 -13.10 9.21 4.26
C VAL A 73 -14.39 9.53 5.02
N GLU A 74 -15.03 8.54 5.63
CA GLU A 74 -16.26 8.73 6.42
C GLU A 74 -16.05 9.68 7.62
N GLU A 75 -14.86 9.68 8.21
CA GLU A 75 -14.56 10.43 9.44
C GLU A 75 -14.00 11.83 9.19
N ILE A 76 -13.25 12.03 8.10
CA ILE A 76 -12.47 13.26 7.86
C ILE A 76 -12.89 14.00 6.57
N CYS A 77 -13.57 13.33 5.64
CA CYS A 77 -13.99 13.92 4.36
C CYS A 77 -15.51 14.19 4.28
N ALA A 78 -16.22 14.07 5.39
CA ALA A 78 -17.67 14.29 5.52
C ALA A 78 -18.04 15.76 5.75
#